data_AF-A0A5M6D2I1-F1
#
_entry.id   AF-A0A5M6D2I1-F1
#
_cell.length_a   1.000
_cell.length_b   1.000
_cell.length_c   1.000
_cell.angle_alpha   90.00
_cell.angle_beta   90.00
_cell.angle_gamma   90.00
#
_symmetry.space_group_name_H-M   'P 1'
#
loop_
_entity.id
_entity.type
_entity.pdbx_description
1 polymer ?
#
loop_
_entity_poly.entity_id
_entity_poly.type
_entity_poly.pdbx_seq_one_letter_code
_entity_poly.pdbx_strand_id
1 'polypeptide(L)'
;MMHWQKVPALLCFALLVISGCKLNPVAQQDSATGELLFQSGFEAGVNVVSRNRDTDIIGADKTLSSHNDWVNDLDNHPAIGNFNIQFQGGDSTMRYARLVPDPTNARNQVLHFWLNEPNVAGSKGRIQANLYNNKGVKEFYQSVRVFLPNDFNTVRTFPKQIHWLTIAEFWNNITWSQEVPYGFRITLGLGKPTEKESDLHFILDAQDCELFPDGKQKYTTLWAETNEAVKVPIGKWFTMDYYYKEGNQQNGRFYLAIAPDGEKRKIVFDLHKITHNSQDPNPDGVTDFNPLKLYTSKELIAHMQRQVKTLQIYWDDFKLWKDKRPN
;
A
#
# COMPACT_ATOMS: atom_id res chain seq x y z
N MET A 1 92.73 11.92 19.98
CA MET A 1 92.89 10.91 18.91
C MET A 1 91.60 10.12 18.80
N MET A 2 91.12 9.99 17.56
CA MET A 2 90.14 9.03 17.02
C MET A 2 88.77 8.90 17.71
N HIS A 3 87.67 9.37 17.11
CA HIS A 3 86.89 8.71 16.04
C HIS A 3 86.07 7.50 16.53
N TRP A 4 84.75 7.65 16.73
CA TRP A 4 83.68 7.22 15.80
C TRP A 4 82.28 7.23 16.41
N GLN A 5 81.33 7.61 15.55
CA GLN A 5 79.89 7.61 15.72
C GLN A 5 79.33 6.21 16.04
N LYS A 6 78.33 6.14 16.92
CA LYS A 6 77.21 5.20 16.78
C LYS A 6 75.91 5.85 17.27
N VAL A 7 75.02 6.11 16.32
CA VAL A 7 73.60 6.41 16.53
C VAL A 7 72.88 5.11 16.90
N PRO A 8 71.99 5.10 17.90
CA PRO A 8 70.89 4.14 17.93
C PRO A 8 69.58 4.83 17.57
N ALA A 9 68.82 4.11 16.74
CA ALA A 9 67.58 4.53 16.10
C ALA A 9 66.47 4.89 17.08
N LEU A 10 65.80 6.01 16.82
CA LEU A 10 64.48 6.32 17.34
C LEU A 10 63.48 5.31 16.74
N LEU A 11 62.99 4.36 17.53
CA LEU A 11 61.77 3.63 17.19
C LEU A 11 60.57 4.54 17.48
N CYS A 12 60.13 5.29 16.48
CA CYS A 12 58.81 5.91 16.48
C CYS A 12 57.77 4.81 16.25
N PHE A 13 57.08 4.40 17.31
CA PHE A 13 55.85 3.61 17.20
C PHE A 13 54.74 4.52 16.67
N ALA A 14 54.53 4.51 15.35
CA ALA A 14 53.36 5.12 14.73
C ALA A 14 52.13 4.24 15.03
N LEU A 15 51.33 4.66 16.01
CA LEU A 15 49.97 4.16 16.21
C LEU A 15 49.10 4.64 15.05
N LEU A 16 49.02 3.83 13.99
CA LEU A 16 48.00 3.93 12.96
C LEU A 16 46.66 3.56 13.59
N VAL A 17 45.91 4.58 14.02
CA VAL A 17 44.47 4.46 14.29
C VAL A 17 43.79 4.24 12.94
N ILE A 18 43.64 2.98 12.56
CA ILE A 18 42.78 2.60 11.45
C ILE A 18 41.35 2.80 11.95
N SER A 19 40.80 3.99 11.71
CA SER A 19 39.35 4.21 11.74
C SER A 19 38.75 3.34 10.65
N GLY A 20 38.46 2.09 10.99
CA GLY A 20 37.71 1.19 10.14
C GLY A 20 36.36 1.83 9.86
N CYS A 21 36.16 2.28 8.62
CA CYS A 21 34.83 2.53 8.09
C CYS A 21 33.99 1.29 8.40
N LYS A 22 33.06 1.41 9.34
CA LYS A 22 31.94 0.48 9.43
C LYS A 22 31.18 0.65 8.12
N LEU A 23 31.51 -0.21 7.16
CA LEU A 23 30.61 -0.55 6.08
C LEU A 23 29.29 -0.91 6.76
N ASN A 24 28.27 -0.09 6.55
CA ASN A 24 26.91 -0.47 6.90
C ASN A 24 26.68 -1.84 6.29
N PRO A 25 26.14 -2.82 7.04
CA PRO A 25 25.75 -4.07 6.43
C PRO A 25 24.78 -3.71 5.31
N VAL A 26 25.20 -4.01 4.08
CA VAL A 26 24.34 -4.03 2.90
C VAL A 26 23.09 -4.78 3.35
N ALA A 27 21.93 -4.13 3.24
CA ALA A 27 20.65 -4.73 3.52
C ALA A 27 20.64 -6.12 2.89
N GLN A 28 20.46 -7.14 3.73
CA GLN A 28 20.43 -8.52 3.32
C GLN A 28 19.48 -8.61 2.13
N GLN A 29 20.06 -8.90 0.96
CA GLN A 29 19.32 -8.99 -0.29
C GLN A 29 18.39 -10.18 -0.11
N ASP A 30 17.10 -9.91 0.12
CA ASP A 30 16.07 -10.94 0.24
C ASP A 30 16.24 -11.91 -0.94
N SER A 31 16.53 -13.18 -0.64
CA SER A 31 16.58 -14.20 -1.67
C SER A 31 15.19 -14.28 -2.29
N ALA A 32 15.04 -13.71 -3.48
CA ALA A 32 13.79 -13.63 -4.22
C ALA A 32 13.36 -15.02 -4.68
N THR A 33 12.78 -15.80 -3.79
CA THR A 33 11.93 -16.92 -4.17
C THR A 33 10.58 -16.31 -4.56
N GLY A 34 10.40 -15.95 -5.83
CA GLY A 34 9.16 -15.40 -6.36
C GLY A 34 9.35 -14.72 -7.72
N GLU A 35 8.30 -14.73 -8.55
CA GLU A 35 8.29 -14.07 -9.86
C GLU A 35 7.76 -12.66 -9.74
N LEU A 36 8.57 -11.67 -10.12
CA LEU A 36 8.14 -10.28 -10.20
C LEU A 36 7.20 -10.13 -11.39
N LEU A 37 5.99 -9.65 -11.13
CA LEU A 37 5.00 -9.39 -12.18
C LEU A 37 5.09 -7.94 -12.67
N PHE A 38 5.23 -7.00 -11.74
CA PHE A 38 5.25 -5.57 -12.07
C PHE A 38 5.94 -4.74 -10.99
N GLN A 39 6.55 -3.61 -11.37
CA GLN A 39 7.13 -2.61 -10.51
C GLN A 39 7.14 -1.20 -11.12
N SER A 40 6.96 -0.17 -10.31
CA SER A 40 7.07 1.24 -10.73
C SER A 40 7.39 2.13 -9.54
N GLY A 41 8.40 2.99 -9.69
CA GLY A 41 8.64 4.14 -8.82
C GLY A 41 7.91 5.40 -9.29
N PHE A 42 7.10 5.29 -10.36
CA PHE A 42 6.39 6.41 -10.96
C PHE A 42 7.32 7.49 -11.53
N GLU A 43 8.53 7.09 -11.92
CA GLU A 43 9.58 8.00 -12.38
C GLU A 43 9.47 8.30 -13.88
N ALA A 44 10.51 8.96 -14.41
CA ALA A 44 10.58 9.41 -15.79
C ALA A 44 10.10 8.34 -16.81
N GLY A 45 9.13 8.71 -17.65
CA GLY A 45 8.55 7.83 -18.66
C GLY A 45 7.14 7.33 -18.31
N VAL A 46 6.75 7.42 -17.04
CA VAL A 46 5.38 7.18 -16.56
C VAL A 46 4.54 8.44 -16.71
N ASN A 47 3.27 8.31 -17.11
CA ASN A 47 2.34 9.42 -17.24
C ASN A 47 0.95 9.04 -16.71
N VAL A 48 0.31 9.96 -15.99
CA VAL A 48 -1.13 9.86 -15.69
C VAL A 48 -1.92 10.48 -16.84
N VAL A 49 -2.86 9.73 -17.40
CA VAL A 49 -3.70 10.16 -18.53
C VAL A 49 -5.18 10.10 -18.18
N SER A 50 -5.99 10.92 -18.84
CA SER A 50 -7.45 10.89 -18.66
C SER A 50 -8.06 9.66 -19.32
N ARG A 51 -9.00 9.01 -18.63
CA ARG A 51 -9.79 7.88 -19.14
C ARG A 51 -11.27 8.10 -18.80
N ASN A 52 -11.98 8.83 -19.66
CA ASN A 52 -13.34 9.32 -19.42
C ASN A 52 -13.44 10.15 -18.12
N ARG A 53 -14.18 9.68 -17.12
CA ARG A 53 -14.33 10.31 -15.79
C ARG A 53 -13.29 9.83 -14.78
N ASP A 54 -12.47 8.87 -15.17
CA ASP A 54 -11.41 8.24 -14.41
C ASP A 54 -10.05 8.66 -15.01
N THR A 55 -8.96 8.16 -14.43
CA THR A 55 -7.61 8.32 -14.97
C THR A 55 -6.95 6.96 -15.15
N ASP A 56 -5.85 6.95 -15.87
CA ASP A 56 -5.01 5.78 -16.07
C ASP A 56 -3.54 6.14 -15.89
N ILE A 57 -2.67 5.14 -15.80
CA ILE A 57 -1.22 5.31 -15.85
C ILE A 57 -0.68 4.55 -17.06
N ILE A 58 0.15 5.20 -17.86
CA ILE A 58 0.76 4.61 -19.05
C ILE A 58 2.28 4.86 -19.08
N GLY A 59 2.96 4.11 -19.94
CA GLY A 59 4.39 4.22 -20.18
C GLY A 59 5.23 3.36 -19.25
N ALA A 60 6.54 3.36 -19.49
CA ALA A 60 7.50 2.59 -18.71
C ALA A 60 8.33 3.49 -17.80
N ASP A 61 8.56 3.05 -16.57
CA ASP A 61 9.47 3.72 -15.64
C ASP A 61 10.93 3.53 -16.11
N LYS A 62 11.52 4.54 -16.73
CA LYS A 62 12.86 4.43 -17.36
C LYS A 62 14.01 4.29 -16.37
N THR A 63 13.75 4.37 -15.06
CA THR A 63 14.76 4.10 -14.04
C THR A 63 14.92 2.60 -13.77
N LEU A 64 13.97 1.79 -14.25
CA LEU A 64 13.93 0.33 -14.08
C LEU A 64 14.21 -0.38 -15.42
N SER A 65 14.79 -1.57 -15.33
CA SER A 65 15.21 -2.33 -16.53
C SER A 65 14.18 -3.33 -17.06
N SER A 66 13.11 -3.63 -16.31
CA SER A 66 12.10 -4.63 -16.69
C SER A 66 10.86 -4.59 -15.78
N HIS A 67 9.75 -5.17 -16.24
CA HIS A 67 8.48 -5.35 -15.50
C HIS A 67 7.92 -4.01 -15.01
N ASN A 68 7.96 -2.98 -15.84
CA ASN A 68 7.81 -1.58 -15.46
C ASN A 68 6.98 -0.75 -16.45
N ASP A 69 6.52 -1.36 -17.54
CA ASP A 69 5.58 -0.73 -18.48
C ASP A 69 4.13 -0.96 -18.03
N TRP A 70 3.44 0.12 -17.66
CA TRP A 70 2.08 0.06 -17.15
C TRP A 70 1.07 -0.57 -18.12
N VAL A 71 1.36 -0.56 -19.43
CA VAL A 71 0.49 -1.18 -20.43
C VAL A 71 0.97 -2.59 -20.76
N ASN A 72 2.24 -2.73 -21.13
CA ASN A 72 2.76 -4.00 -21.63
C ASN A 72 2.99 -5.04 -20.52
N ASP A 73 3.45 -4.61 -19.35
CA ASP A 73 3.81 -5.51 -18.25
C ASP A 73 2.68 -5.65 -17.21
N LEU A 74 1.72 -4.71 -17.14
CA LEU A 74 0.60 -4.76 -16.20
C LEU A 74 -0.76 -4.99 -16.88
N ASP A 75 -1.24 -4.08 -17.73
CA ASP A 75 -2.59 -4.22 -18.33
C ASP A 75 -2.72 -5.42 -19.26
N ASN A 76 -1.68 -5.71 -20.03
CA ASN A 76 -1.65 -6.83 -20.98
C ASN A 76 -1.10 -8.12 -20.35
N HIS A 77 -0.84 -8.13 -19.04
CA HIS A 77 -0.28 -9.31 -18.39
C HIS A 77 -1.31 -10.47 -18.40
N PRO A 78 -0.88 -11.71 -18.66
CA PRO A 78 -1.83 -12.83 -18.85
C PRO A 78 -2.58 -13.25 -17.58
N ALA A 79 -2.04 -12.97 -16.39
CA ALA A 79 -2.60 -13.43 -15.11
C ALA A 79 -3.24 -12.33 -14.24
N ILE A 80 -2.85 -11.08 -14.44
CA ILE A 80 -3.31 -9.89 -13.70
C ILE A 80 -3.49 -8.78 -14.72
N GLY A 81 -4.36 -7.80 -14.47
CA GLY A 81 -4.38 -6.63 -15.35
C GLY A 81 -5.74 -6.13 -15.77
N ASN A 82 -5.91 -4.83 -15.52
CA ASN A 82 -6.72 -3.81 -16.17
C ASN A 82 -6.67 -2.68 -15.16
N PHE A 83 -5.58 -1.93 -15.23
CA PHE A 83 -5.33 -0.83 -14.35
C PHE A 83 -6.17 0.36 -14.77
N ASN A 84 -6.73 1.04 -13.79
CA ASN A 84 -7.15 2.43 -13.92
C ASN A 84 -7.32 3.02 -12.52
N ILE A 85 -7.29 4.34 -12.42
CA ILE A 85 -7.63 5.03 -11.17
C ILE A 85 -9.05 5.56 -11.30
N GLN A 86 -9.96 4.94 -10.56
CA GLN A 86 -11.38 5.30 -10.56
C GLN A 86 -11.72 6.28 -9.44
N PHE A 87 -12.51 7.31 -9.80
CA PHE A 87 -13.07 8.27 -8.86
C PHE A 87 -14.56 8.02 -8.57
N GLN A 88 -15.28 7.29 -9.44
CA GLN A 88 -16.74 7.06 -9.38
C GLN A 88 -17.62 8.32 -9.60
N GLY A 89 -17.19 9.50 -9.14
CA GLY A 89 -17.92 10.76 -9.30
C GLY A 89 -17.07 11.98 -8.94
N GLY A 90 -17.67 13.16 -8.97
CA GLY A 90 -17.05 14.47 -8.69
C GLY A 90 -16.22 15.05 -9.85
N ASP A 91 -15.42 16.08 -9.56
CA ASP A 91 -14.49 16.72 -10.50
C ASP A 91 -13.12 17.04 -9.86
N SER A 92 -12.19 17.62 -10.63
CA SER A 92 -10.81 17.86 -10.17
C SER A 92 -10.67 18.80 -8.97
N THR A 93 -11.70 19.56 -8.62
CA THR A 93 -11.71 20.41 -7.40
C THR A 93 -11.96 19.61 -6.13
N MET A 94 -12.59 18.44 -6.28
CA MET A 94 -12.94 17.56 -5.16
C MET A 94 -11.87 16.51 -4.90
N ARG A 95 -11.18 16.06 -5.95
CA ARG A 95 -10.23 14.93 -5.93
C ARG A 95 -9.39 14.84 -7.19
N TYR A 96 -8.18 14.29 -7.06
CA TYR A 96 -7.35 13.88 -8.20
C TYR A 96 -6.35 12.79 -7.82
N ALA A 97 -5.81 12.12 -8.85
CA ALA A 97 -4.58 11.36 -8.77
C ALA A 97 -3.57 11.94 -9.78
N ARG A 98 -2.35 12.25 -9.33
CA ARG A 98 -1.32 12.91 -10.17
C ARG A 98 0.08 12.45 -9.80
N LEU A 99 0.99 12.52 -10.76
CA LEU A 99 2.42 12.45 -10.48
C LEU A 99 2.91 13.82 -10.01
N VAL A 100 3.58 13.85 -8.87
CA VAL A 100 4.11 15.08 -8.24
C VAL A 100 5.50 14.79 -7.67
N PRO A 101 6.33 15.81 -7.40
CA PRO A 101 7.55 15.61 -6.63
C PRO A 101 7.24 15.04 -5.23
N ASP A 102 8.08 14.11 -4.75
CA ASP A 102 8.01 13.61 -3.38
C ASP A 102 8.06 14.80 -2.38
N PRO A 103 7.14 14.86 -1.41
CA PRO A 103 7.06 15.96 -0.44
C PRO A 103 8.32 16.13 0.44
N THR A 104 9.18 15.13 0.51
CA THR A 104 10.42 15.10 1.29
C THR A 104 11.69 15.08 0.43
N ASN A 105 11.57 14.79 -0.87
CA ASN A 105 12.67 14.76 -1.82
C ASN A 105 12.21 15.13 -3.24
N ALA A 106 12.23 16.42 -3.59
CA ALA A 106 11.72 16.89 -4.87
C ALA A 106 12.42 16.35 -6.14
N ARG A 107 13.48 15.53 -6.00
CA ARG A 107 14.13 14.82 -7.12
C ARG A 107 13.45 13.50 -7.49
N ASN A 108 12.60 12.98 -6.60
CA ASN A 108 11.81 11.77 -6.78
C ASN A 108 10.38 12.16 -7.21
N GLN A 109 9.74 11.36 -8.04
CA GLN A 109 8.35 11.53 -8.47
C GLN A 109 7.48 10.45 -7.83
N VAL A 110 6.29 10.83 -7.37
CA VAL A 110 5.38 9.92 -6.66
C VAL A 110 3.95 10.08 -7.13
N LEU A 111 3.14 9.03 -6.96
CA LEU A 111 1.70 9.10 -7.20
C LEU A 111 0.99 9.70 -5.98
N HIS A 112 0.28 10.81 -6.18
CA HIS A 112 -0.43 11.53 -5.12
C HIS A 112 -1.94 11.40 -5.29
N PHE A 113 -2.60 10.83 -4.28
CA PHE A 113 -4.05 10.85 -4.12
C PHE A 113 -4.44 12.01 -3.22
N TRP A 114 -5.28 12.91 -3.74
CA TRP A 114 -5.78 14.08 -3.01
C TRP A 114 -7.30 14.08 -3.03
N LEU A 115 -7.94 14.11 -1.85
CA LEU A 115 -9.39 14.01 -1.67
C LEU A 115 -9.87 15.10 -0.71
N ASN A 116 -10.41 16.17 -1.28
CA ASN A 116 -10.87 17.33 -0.56
C ASN A 116 -12.36 17.32 -0.26
N GLU A 117 -13.17 16.72 -1.13
CA GLU A 117 -14.63 16.69 -0.97
C GLU A 117 -15.21 15.29 -1.22
N PRO A 118 -16.39 14.97 -0.65
CA PRO A 118 -17.10 13.72 -0.91
C PRO A 118 -17.55 13.65 -2.37
N ASN A 119 -16.81 12.92 -3.20
CA ASN A 119 -17.03 12.86 -4.64
C ASN A 119 -18.00 11.76 -5.09
N VAL A 120 -18.51 10.93 -4.18
CA VAL A 120 -19.44 9.85 -4.49
C VAL A 120 -20.82 10.14 -3.89
N ALA A 121 -21.70 10.68 -4.73
CA ALA A 121 -23.08 11.03 -4.38
C ALA A 121 -23.20 11.86 -3.08
N GLY A 122 -22.19 12.68 -2.77
CA GLY A 122 -22.14 13.51 -1.55
C GLY A 122 -22.06 12.73 -0.23
N SER A 123 -21.94 11.40 -0.26
CA SER A 123 -22.00 10.53 0.93
C SER A 123 -20.63 10.06 1.42
N LYS A 124 -19.67 10.00 0.50
CA LYS A 124 -18.34 9.44 0.72
C LYS A 124 -17.35 9.97 -0.32
N GLY A 125 -16.07 9.85 -0.02
CA GLY A 125 -15.02 10.18 -0.97
C GLY A 125 -14.20 8.95 -1.33
N ARG A 126 -13.82 8.83 -2.61
CA ARG A 126 -13.15 7.66 -3.17
C ARG A 126 -12.17 8.03 -4.27
N ILE A 127 -10.96 7.53 -4.12
CA ILE A 127 -9.94 7.36 -5.17
C ILE A 127 -9.45 5.93 -5.04
N GLN A 128 -9.49 5.14 -6.10
CA GLN A 128 -9.02 3.76 -6.06
C GLN A 128 -8.28 3.40 -7.34
N ALA A 129 -7.04 2.95 -7.20
CA ALA A 129 -6.37 2.21 -8.26
C ALA A 129 -7.05 0.84 -8.35
N ASN A 130 -7.66 0.52 -9.49
CA ASN A 130 -8.20 -0.78 -9.80
C ASN A 130 -7.09 -1.62 -10.42
N LEU A 131 -7.01 -2.89 -10.06
CA LEU A 131 -6.37 -3.93 -10.86
C LEU A 131 -7.38 -5.07 -10.99
N TYR A 132 -8.18 -4.99 -12.04
CA TYR A 132 -9.41 -5.78 -12.21
C TYR A 132 -9.25 -6.84 -13.30
N ASN A 133 -10.17 -7.80 -13.38
CA ASN A 133 -10.15 -8.91 -14.35
C ASN A 133 -8.94 -9.85 -14.25
N ASN A 134 -8.34 -9.95 -13.06
CA ASN A 134 -7.27 -10.90 -12.81
C ASN A 134 -7.77 -12.33 -12.99
N LYS A 135 -6.89 -13.24 -13.41
CA LYS A 135 -7.23 -14.64 -13.70
C LYS A 135 -7.14 -15.50 -12.44
N GLY A 136 -7.88 -15.12 -11.41
CA GLY A 136 -8.03 -15.93 -10.21
C GLY A 136 -6.72 -16.08 -9.42
N VAL A 137 -6.16 -14.97 -8.95
CA VAL A 137 -4.86 -14.99 -8.26
C VAL A 137 -5.01 -15.55 -6.86
N LYS A 138 -4.51 -16.77 -6.65
CA LYS A 138 -4.63 -17.47 -5.36
C LYS A 138 -3.57 -17.06 -4.32
N GLU A 139 -2.41 -16.57 -4.76
CA GLU A 139 -1.32 -16.18 -3.88
C GLU A 139 -0.54 -15.02 -4.51
N PHE A 140 -0.35 -13.93 -3.78
CA PHE A 140 0.47 -12.80 -4.24
C PHE A 140 1.14 -12.07 -3.08
N TYR A 141 2.24 -11.40 -3.40
CA TYR A 141 2.95 -10.47 -2.52
C TYR A 141 2.99 -9.11 -3.16
N GLN A 142 2.76 -8.05 -2.38
CA GLN A 142 2.92 -6.68 -2.82
C GLN A 142 3.78 -5.88 -1.85
N SER A 143 4.58 -4.96 -2.41
CA SER A 143 5.27 -3.91 -1.68
C SER A 143 4.86 -2.56 -2.24
N VAL A 144 4.65 -1.57 -1.37
CA VAL A 144 4.44 -0.18 -1.77
C VAL A 144 4.89 0.76 -0.67
N ARG A 145 5.52 1.86 -1.03
CA ARG A 145 5.84 2.94 -0.09
C ARG A 145 4.68 3.91 0.04
N VAL A 146 4.46 4.36 1.26
CA VAL A 146 3.37 5.25 1.63
C VAL A 146 3.91 6.42 2.42
N PHE A 147 3.44 7.61 2.09
CA PHE A 147 3.61 8.81 2.91
C PHE A 147 2.25 9.40 3.25
N LEU A 148 2.02 9.55 4.55
CA LEU A 148 0.89 10.31 5.08
C LEU A 148 1.42 11.64 5.58
N PRO A 149 1.05 12.79 5.00
CA PRO A 149 1.59 14.09 5.40
C PRO A 149 1.17 14.49 6.82
N ASN A 150 1.83 15.48 7.42
CA ASN A 150 1.52 15.91 8.79
C ASN A 150 0.06 16.33 9.01
N ASP A 151 -0.64 16.77 7.96
CA ASP A 151 -2.08 17.06 7.98
C ASP A 151 -2.92 15.85 8.39
N PHE A 152 -2.42 14.62 8.17
CA PHE A 152 -3.07 13.39 8.61
C PHE A 152 -3.19 13.30 10.15
N ASN A 153 -2.41 14.09 10.91
CA ASN A 153 -2.64 14.22 12.36
C ASN A 153 -4.03 14.76 12.70
N THR A 154 -4.68 15.52 11.80
CA THR A 154 -6.06 15.97 12.01
C THR A 154 -7.03 14.78 12.14
N VAL A 155 -6.77 13.66 11.45
CA VAL A 155 -7.59 12.43 11.54
C VAL A 155 -7.63 11.89 12.97
N ARG A 156 -6.53 12.04 13.74
CA ARG A 156 -6.45 11.65 15.15
C ARG A 156 -7.47 12.40 16.01
N THR A 157 -7.79 13.63 15.64
CA THR A 157 -8.74 14.50 16.36
C THR A 157 -10.20 14.34 15.92
N PHE A 158 -10.50 13.43 14.99
CA PHE A 158 -11.88 13.19 14.55
C PHE A 158 -12.75 12.77 15.75
N PRO A 159 -13.90 13.40 16.02
CA PRO A 159 -14.64 13.22 17.27
C PRO A 159 -15.47 11.91 17.34
N LYS A 160 -15.07 10.90 16.58
CA LYS A 160 -15.67 9.55 16.57
C LYS A 160 -14.57 8.52 16.43
N GLN A 161 -14.91 7.27 16.73
CA GLN A 161 -14.10 6.15 16.27
C GLN A 161 -14.06 6.13 14.73
N ILE A 162 -12.94 5.66 14.18
CA ILE A 162 -12.78 5.45 12.74
C ILE A 162 -12.68 3.94 12.53
N HIS A 163 -13.72 3.39 11.93
CA HIS A 163 -13.77 1.98 11.48
C HIS A 163 -13.72 1.88 9.95
N TRP A 164 -13.61 3.02 9.26
CA TRP A 164 -13.66 3.07 7.80
C TRP A 164 -12.83 4.24 7.23
N LEU A 165 -11.59 3.93 6.91
CA LEU A 165 -10.69 4.70 6.05
C LEU A 165 -9.81 3.70 5.31
N THR A 166 -10.30 3.21 4.18
CA THR A 166 -9.70 2.09 3.43
C THR A 166 -8.54 2.57 2.57
N ILE A 167 -7.42 1.86 2.67
CA ILE A 167 -6.18 2.11 1.91
C ILE A 167 -5.81 0.99 0.92
N ALA A 168 -6.35 -0.21 1.10
CA ALA A 168 -6.34 -1.28 0.10
C ALA A 168 -7.59 -2.18 0.27
N GLU A 169 -8.02 -2.83 -0.81
CA GLU A 169 -9.17 -3.76 -0.79
C GLU A 169 -8.93 -4.91 -1.78
N PHE A 170 -9.26 -6.14 -1.39
CA PHE A 170 -9.03 -7.34 -2.20
C PHE A 170 -10.34 -8.10 -2.35
N TRP A 171 -10.75 -8.42 -3.58
CA TRP A 171 -11.99 -9.11 -3.90
C TRP A 171 -11.69 -10.51 -4.42
N ASN A 172 -12.01 -11.51 -3.62
CA ASN A 172 -12.12 -12.90 -4.06
C ASN A 172 -13.58 -13.08 -4.45
N ASN A 173 -13.84 -12.91 -5.74
CA ASN A 173 -15.17 -12.66 -6.31
C ASN A 173 -15.80 -11.31 -5.91
N ILE A 174 -16.25 -10.58 -6.93
CA ILE A 174 -16.84 -9.24 -6.81
C ILE A 174 -18.29 -9.30 -6.31
N THR A 175 -18.79 -8.19 -5.76
CA THR A 175 -20.17 -8.10 -5.25
C THR A 175 -21.08 -7.20 -6.10
N TRP A 176 -20.67 -6.81 -7.31
CA TRP A 176 -21.44 -5.92 -8.19
C TRP A 176 -21.91 -6.58 -9.49
N SER A 177 -21.82 -7.92 -9.58
CA SER A 177 -22.41 -8.71 -10.65
C SER A 177 -23.21 -9.87 -10.06
N GLN A 178 -24.43 -10.10 -10.56
CA GLN A 178 -25.24 -11.28 -10.20
C GLN A 178 -24.70 -12.58 -10.80
N GLU A 179 -23.85 -12.47 -11.83
CA GLU A 179 -23.25 -13.62 -12.51
C GLU A 179 -22.04 -14.19 -11.76
N VAL A 180 -21.54 -13.45 -10.75
CA VAL A 180 -20.40 -13.82 -9.93
C VAL A 180 -20.91 -14.14 -8.52
N PRO A 181 -21.12 -15.43 -8.18
CA PRO A 181 -21.57 -15.81 -6.85
C PRO A 181 -20.43 -15.67 -5.82
N TYR A 182 -20.77 -15.88 -4.55
CA TYR A 182 -19.80 -16.01 -3.46
C TYR A 182 -18.83 -14.82 -3.34
N GLY A 183 -19.34 -13.59 -3.44
CA GLY A 183 -18.50 -12.41 -3.27
C GLY A 183 -17.80 -12.41 -1.91
N PHE A 184 -16.53 -12.03 -1.87
CA PHE A 184 -15.79 -11.89 -0.63
C PHE A 184 -14.77 -10.77 -0.75
N ARG A 185 -14.54 -10.06 0.36
CA ARG A 185 -13.49 -9.06 0.41
C ARG A 185 -12.68 -9.07 1.70
N ILE A 186 -11.43 -8.63 1.56
CA ILE A 186 -10.62 -8.12 2.68
C ILE A 186 -10.37 -6.62 2.45
N THR A 187 -10.68 -5.78 3.43
CA THR A 187 -10.32 -4.36 3.41
C THR A 187 -9.23 -4.08 4.42
N LEU A 188 -8.15 -3.43 3.99
CA LEU A 188 -7.14 -2.83 4.85
C LEU A 188 -7.40 -1.34 4.99
N GLY A 189 -7.47 -0.85 6.21
CA GLY A 189 -7.71 0.55 6.51
C GLY A 189 -6.88 1.10 7.66
N LEU A 190 -7.11 2.38 7.94
CA LEU A 190 -6.60 3.09 9.10
C LEU A 190 -7.75 3.36 10.06
N GLY A 191 -7.64 2.91 11.30
CA GLY A 191 -8.66 3.04 12.32
C GLY A 191 -8.24 3.94 13.47
N LYS A 192 -9.26 4.37 14.23
CA LYS A 192 -9.10 5.12 15.48
C LYS A 192 -10.01 4.51 16.54
N PRO A 193 -9.46 3.95 17.63
CA PRO A 193 -10.23 3.09 18.54
C PRO A 193 -11.14 3.85 19.50
N THR A 194 -10.95 5.16 19.67
CA THR A 194 -11.72 5.97 20.63
C THR A 194 -12.31 7.20 19.96
N GLU A 195 -13.27 7.85 20.62
CA GLU A 195 -13.80 9.15 20.19
C GLU A 195 -12.84 10.32 20.52
N LYS A 196 -11.92 10.11 21.46
CA LYS A 196 -10.89 11.08 21.84
C LYS A 196 -9.74 11.10 20.83
N GLU A 197 -8.87 12.10 20.95
CA GLU A 197 -7.61 12.08 20.23
C GLU A 197 -6.83 10.81 20.57
N SER A 198 -6.42 10.07 19.54
CA SER A 198 -5.66 8.83 19.67
C SER A 198 -4.86 8.58 18.40
N ASP A 199 -3.84 7.73 18.51
CA ASP A 199 -3.06 7.33 17.35
C ASP A 199 -3.91 6.50 16.37
N LEU A 200 -3.48 6.49 15.11
CA LEU A 200 -4.10 5.65 14.10
C LEU A 200 -3.44 4.27 14.09
N HIS A 201 -4.26 3.27 13.84
CA HIS A 201 -3.86 1.87 13.81
C HIS A 201 -4.32 1.21 12.51
N PHE A 202 -3.67 0.12 12.11
CA PHE A 202 -4.17 -0.64 10.96
C PHE A 202 -5.37 -1.47 11.40
N ILE A 203 -6.40 -1.48 10.54
CA ILE A 203 -7.62 -2.27 10.72
C ILE A 203 -7.84 -3.16 9.49
N LEU A 204 -8.35 -4.37 9.74
CA LEU A 204 -8.73 -5.34 8.71
C LEU A 204 -10.15 -5.81 8.95
N ASP A 205 -10.91 -5.97 7.87
CA ASP A 205 -12.18 -6.68 7.86
C ASP A 205 -12.19 -7.70 6.72
N ALA A 206 -12.61 -8.93 7.01
CA ALA A 206 -12.90 -9.95 6.02
C ALA A 206 -14.39 -10.27 6.03
N GLN A 207 -15.02 -10.20 4.86
CA GLN A 207 -16.48 -10.22 4.77
C GLN A 207 -16.96 -11.10 3.62
N ASP A 208 -17.96 -11.93 3.91
CA ASP A 208 -18.84 -12.47 2.87
C ASP A 208 -19.70 -11.32 2.34
N CYS A 209 -19.80 -11.23 1.01
CA CYS A 209 -20.53 -10.20 0.30
C CYS A 209 -21.64 -10.84 -0.52
N GLU A 210 -22.85 -10.33 -0.37
CA GLU A 210 -24.03 -10.78 -1.10
C GLU A 210 -24.62 -9.61 -1.87
N LEU A 211 -24.94 -9.81 -3.16
CA LEU A 211 -25.70 -8.89 -3.98
C LEU A 211 -27.12 -9.44 -4.15
N PHE A 212 -28.11 -8.74 -3.64
CA PHE A 212 -29.51 -9.12 -3.82
C PHE A 212 -30.05 -8.70 -5.19
N PRO A 213 -31.13 -9.34 -5.69
CA PRO A 213 -31.74 -9.00 -6.98
C PRO A 213 -32.21 -7.54 -7.11
N ASP A 214 -32.46 -6.85 -5.99
CA ASP A 214 -32.83 -5.44 -5.95
C ASP A 214 -31.62 -4.48 -5.98
N GLY A 215 -30.41 -5.02 -6.15
CA GLY A 215 -29.15 -4.28 -6.21
C GLY A 215 -28.58 -3.90 -4.83
N LYS A 216 -29.26 -4.25 -3.73
CA LYS A 216 -28.69 -4.04 -2.38
C LYS A 216 -27.56 -5.02 -2.13
N GLN A 217 -26.56 -4.56 -1.41
CA GLN A 217 -25.44 -5.38 -0.96
C GLN A 217 -25.51 -5.61 0.55
N LYS A 218 -25.20 -6.82 0.99
CA LYS A 218 -24.99 -7.15 2.40
C LYS A 218 -23.57 -7.66 2.58
N TYR A 219 -22.95 -7.18 3.65
CA TYR A 219 -21.61 -7.55 4.06
C TYR A 219 -21.71 -8.21 5.42
N THR A 220 -21.23 -9.45 5.54
CA THR A 220 -21.19 -10.20 6.79
C THR A 220 -19.74 -10.42 7.18
N THR A 221 -19.29 -9.73 8.23
CA THR A 221 -17.93 -9.87 8.75
C THR A 221 -17.72 -11.26 9.32
N LEU A 222 -16.76 -11.99 8.76
CA LEU A 222 -16.30 -13.28 9.26
C LEU A 222 -15.26 -13.09 10.37
N TRP A 223 -14.36 -12.14 10.16
CA TRP A 223 -13.38 -11.72 11.16
C TRP A 223 -12.94 -10.28 10.88
N ALA A 224 -12.55 -9.59 11.94
CA ALA A 224 -11.97 -8.26 11.90
C ALA A 224 -10.82 -8.19 12.89
N GLU A 225 -9.80 -7.40 12.59
CA GLU A 225 -8.60 -7.26 13.42
C GLU A 225 -8.16 -5.79 13.48
N THR A 226 -7.73 -5.36 14.66
CA THR A 226 -7.09 -4.06 14.88
C THR A 226 -5.76 -4.29 15.59
N ASN A 227 -4.66 -3.78 15.02
CA ASN A 227 -3.37 -3.82 15.71
C ASN A 227 -3.10 -2.49 16.43
N GLU A 228 -3.42 -2.45 17.73
CA GLU A 228 -3.17 -1.26 18.58
C GLU A 228 -1.68 -1.12 19.00
N ALA A 229 -0.86 -2.15 18.82
CA ALA A 229 0.56 -2.12 19.18
C ALA A 229 1.42 -1.37 18.15
N VAL A 230 1.05 -1.43 16.87
CA VAL A 230 1.76 -0.75 15.78
C VAL A 230 0.97 0.48 15.33
N LYS A 231 1.55 1.66 15.59
CA LYS A 231 0.99 2.94 15.15
C LYS A 231 1.29 3.18 13.68
N VAL A 232 0.35 3.80 12.98
CA VAL A 232 0.51 4.24 11.60
C VAL A 232 1.50 5.41 11.57
N PRO A 233 2.59 5.35 10.77
CA PRO A 233 3.51 6.46 10.63
C PRO A 233 2.87 7.66 9.91
N ILE A 234 2.98 8.86 10.50
CA ILE A 234 2.55 10.13 9.91
C ILE A 234 3.77 11.05 9.80
N GLY A 235 3.88 11.78 8.69
CA GLY A 235 4.99 12.69 8.41
C GLY A 235 6.28 12.00 7.99
N LYS A 236 6.22 10.71 7.66
CA LYS A 236 7.38 9.87 7.32
C LYS A 236 6.98 8.80 6.31
N TRP A 237 7.88 8.50 5.38
CA TRP A 237 7.74 7.36 4.47
C TRP A 237 7.82 6.04 5.24
N PHE A 238 7.03 5.08 4.82
CA PHE A 238 7.14 3.69 5.25
C PHE A 238 6.78 2.75 4.12
N THR A 239 7.44 1.60 4.05
CA THR A 239 7.05 0.53 3.13
C THR A 239 5.99 -0.34 3.78
N MET A 240 4.92 -0.65 3.05
CA MET A 240 3.96 -1.70 3.38
C MET A 240 4.29 -2.94 2.54
N ASP A 241 4.55 -4.04 3.22
CA ASP A 241 4.70 -5.37 2.64
C ASP A 241 3.48 -6.19 3.01
N TYR A 242 2.68 -6.60 2.04
CA TYR A 242 1.58 -7.52 2.31
C TYR A 242 1.58 -8.73 1.42
N TYR A 243 1.05 -9.81 1.98
CA TYR A 243 0.90 -11.08 1.31
C TYR A 243 -0.50 -11.61 1.56
N TYR A 244 -1.10 -12.11 0.49
CA TYR A 244 -2.40 -12.70 0.50
C TYR A 244 -2.28 -14.11 -0.07
N LYS A 245 -2.89 -15.06 0.62
CA LYS A 245 -3.09 -16.43 0.15
C LYS A 245 -4.54 -16.83 0.35
N GLU A 246 -5.21 -17.16 -0.74
CA GLU A 246 -6.52 -17.79 -0.73
C GLU A 246 -6.48 -19.09 0.06
N GLY A 247 -7.44 -19.24 0.96
CA GLY A 247 -7.63 -20.48 1.67
C GLY A 247 -8.68 -20.36 2.76
N ASN A 248 -8.99 -21.50 3.37
CA ASN A 248 -9.89 -21.61 4.50
C ASN A 248 -9.13 -21.37 5.82
N GLN A 249 -9.74 -21.72 6.96
CA GLN A 249 -9.11 -21.57 8.28
C GLN A 249 -7.79 -22.34 8.43
N GLN A 250 -7.55 -23.39 7.63
CA GLN A 250 -6.35 -24.22 7.73
C GLN A 250 -5.20 -23.71 6.85
N ASN A 251 -5.49 -23.09 5.70
CA ASN A 251 -4.47 -22.79 4.70
C ASN A 251 -4.49 -21.35 4.13
N GLY A 252 -5.50 -20.55 4.48
CA GLY A 252 -5.57 -19.13 4.13
C GLY A 252 -4.63 -18.29 5.00
N ARG A 253 -4.11 -17.20 4.43
CA ARG A 253 -3.20 -16.30 5.13
C ARG A 253 -3.32 -14.87 4.62
N PHE A 254 -3.38 -13.93 5.55
CA PHE A 254 -3.17 -12.51 5.28
C PHE A 254 -2.03 -12.00 6.14
N TYR A 255 -1.10 -11.29 5.52
CA TYR A 255 0.09 -10.76 6.18
C TYR A 255 0.27 -9.29 5.82
N LEU A 256 0.67 -8.49 6.81
CA LEU A 256 1.11 -7.11 6.64
C LEU A 256 2.29 -6.85 7.57
N ALA A 257 3.37 -6.31 7.01
CA ALA A 257 4.43 -5.68 7.76
C ALA A 257 4.66 -4.26 7.26
N ILE A 258 5.17 -3.41 8.13
CA ILE A 258 5.62 -2.06 7.76
C ILE A 258 7.09 -1.86 8.10
N ALA A 259 7.78 -1.08 7.29
CA ALA A 259 9.14 -0.60 7.55
C ALA A 259 9.18 0.92 7.40
N PRO A 260 8.99 1.68 8.50
CA PRO A 260 9.16 3.13 8.48
C PRO A 260 10.63 3.50 8.24
N ASP A 261 10.88 4.57 7.49
CA ASP A 261 12.23 5.01 7.17
C ASP A 261 13.05 5.28 8.44
N GLY A 262 14.23 4.66 8.50
CA GLY A 262 15.14 4.72 9.65
C GLY A 262 14.70 3.89 10.86
N GLU A 263 13.65 3.08 10.75
CA GLU A 263 13.16 2.20 11.82
C GLU A 263 13.25 0.73 11.43
N LYS A 264 13.17 -0.15 12.44
CA LYS A 264 13.06 -1.59 12.21
C LYS A 264 11.69 -1.94 11.62
N ARG A 265 11.68 -2.95 10.75
CA ARG A 265 10.48 -3.59 10.23
C ARG A 265 9.63 -4.14 11.39
N LYS A 266 8.31 -3.96 11.31
CA LYS A 266 7.31 -4.38 12.30
C LYS A 266 6.23 -5.18 11.59
N ILE A 267 5.98 -6.40 12.08
CA ILE A 267 4.83 -7.19 11.63
C ILE A 267 3.57 -6.60 12.26
N VAL A 268 2.62 -6.19 11.42
CA VAL A 268 1.32 -5.67 11.84
C VAL A 268 0.31 -6.81 11.90
N PHE A 269 0.27 -7.65 10.87
CA PHE A 269 -0.63 -8.80 10.82
C PHE A 269 0.11 -10.01 10.27
N ASP A 270 -0.08 -11.16 10.90
CA ASP A 270 0.26 -12.48 10.35
C ASP A 270 -0.86 -13.45 10.73
N LEU A 271 -1.92 -13.41 9.92
CA LEU A 271 -3.21 -14.02 10.24
C LEU A 271 -3.39 -15.27 9.38
N HIS A 272 -3.57 -16.42 10.02
CA HIS A 272 -3.95 -17.67 9.37
C HIS A 272 -5.46 -17.87 9.53
N LYS A 273 -6.22 -17.36 8.56
CA LYS A 273 -7.69 -17.31 8.59
C LYS A 273 -8.26 -17.52 7.18
N ILE A 274 -9.58 -17.71 7.12
CA ILE A 274 -10.29 -17.76 5.84
C ILE A 274 -10.11 -16.45 5.05
N THR A 275 -9.77 -16.57 3.77
CA THR A 275 -9.52 -15.45 2.86
C THR A 275 -10.37 -15.51 1.59
N HIS A 276 -11.39 -16.36 1.54
CA HIS A 276 -12.41 -16.39 0.48
C HIS A 276 -13.81 -16.49 1.13
N ASN A 277 -14.86 -16.49 0.32
CA ASN A 277 -16.22 -16.59 0.83
C ASN A 277 -16.44 -17.90 1.59
N SER A 278 -17.08 -17.84 2.76
CA SER A 278 -17.25 -19.01 3.64
C SER A 278 -18.12 -20.12 3.07
N GLN A 279 -18.92 -19.82 2.06
CA GLN A 279 -19.85 -20.75 1.41
C GLN A 279 -19.38 -21.18 0.02
N ASP A 280 -18.23 -20.70 -0.46
CA ASP A 280 -17.69 -21.08 -1.76
C ASP A 280 -17.08 -22.49 -1.69
N PRO A 281 -17.65 -23.49 -2.39
CA PRO A 281 -17.10 -24.85 -2.41
C PRO A 281 -15.85 -24.97 -3.29
N ASN A 282 -15.58 -24.01 -4.18
CA ASN A 282 -14.48 -24.06 -5.14
C ASN A 282 -13.93 -22.65 -5.41
N PRO A 283 -13.27 -22.03 -4.41
CA PRO A 283 -12.74 -20.68 -4.56
C PRO A 283 -11.65 -20.64 -5.63
N ASP A 284 -11.69 -19.61 -6.47
CA ASP A 284 -10.93 -19.50 -7.72
C ASP A 284 -9.95 -18.33 -7.75
N GLY A 285 -9.80 -17.59 -6.65
CA GLY A 285 -8.77 -16.60 -6.41
C GLY A 285 -9.29 -15.16 -6.43
N VAL A 286 -8.38 -14.22 -6.18
CA VAL A 286 -8.70 -12.80 -6.27
C VAL A 286 -8.86 -12.41 -7.74
N THR A 287 -10.06 -11.93 -8.08
CA THR A 287 -10.41 -11.48 -9.44
C THR A 287 -10.16 -9.98 -9.59
N ASP A 288 -10.29 -9.21 -8.51
CA ASP A 288 -10.22 -7.76 -8.52
C ASP A 288 -9.59 -7.28 -7.22
N PHE A 289 -8.66 -6.33 -7.30
CA PHE A 289 -8.17 -5.68 -6.09
C PHE A 289 -7.85 -4.22 -6.32
N ASN A 290 -7.94 -3.44 -5.25
CA ASN A 290 -7.59 -2.04 -5.19
C ASN A 290 -6.33 -1.86 -4.35
N PRO A 291 -5.13 -1.99 -4.93
CA PRO A 291 -3.91 -2.00 -4.15
C PRO A 291 -3.54 -0.63 -3.56
N LEU A 292 -4.03 0.46 -4.18
CA LEU A 292 -3.84 1.83 -3.73
C LEU A 292 -5.22 2.47 -3.60
N LYS A 293 -5.61 2.88 -2.40
CA LYS A 293 -6.97 3.41 -2.17
C LYS A 293 -6.96 4.57 -1.17
N LEU A 294 -7.91 5.47 -1.35
CA LEU A 294 -8.30 6.47 -0.37
C LEU A 294 -9.82 6.54 -0.38
N TYR A 295 -10.45 5.83 0.55
CA TYR A 295 -11.91 5.67 0.60
C TYR A 295 -12.44 5.81 2.01
N THR A 296 -13.32 6.79 2.25
CA THR A 296 -13.86 7.07 3.59
C THR A 296 -15.17 7.87 3.52
N SER A 297 -15.73 8.13 4.70
CA SER A 297 -16.99 8.83 4.90
C SER A 297 -16.91 10.33 4.64
N LYS A 298 -18.05 10.94 4.30
CA LYS A 298 -18.15 12.40 4.21
C LYS A 298 -17.83 13.11 5.52
N GLU A 299 -18.11 12.50 6.66
CA GLU A 299 -17.92 13.11 7.98
C GLU A 299 -16.44 13.33 8.27
N LEU A 300 -15.59 12.36 7.91
CA LEU A 300 -14.15 12.49 8.06
C LEU A 300 -13.58 13.53 7.10
N ILE A 301 -14.03 13.54 5.84
CA ILE A 301 -13.61 14.56 4.86
C ILE A 301 -14.00 15.95 5.35
N ALA A 302 -15.24 16.15 5.79
CA ALA A 302 -15.70 17.43 6.32
C ALA A 302 -14.95 17.85 7.59
N HIS A 303 -14.50 16.91 8.42
CA HIS A 303 -13.65 17.20 9.58
C HIS A 303 -12.30 17.79 9.18
N MET A 304 -11.66 17.21 8.16
CA MET A 304 -10.40 17.73 7.63
C MET A 304 -10.58 19.14 7.06
N GLN A 305 -11.63 19.36 6.26
CA GLN A 305 -11.93 20.66 5.65
C GLN A 305 -12.20 21.77 6.68
N ARG A 306 -12.92 21.47 7.77
CA ARG A 306 -13.15 22.45 8.87
C ARG A 306 -11.86 22.93 9.53
N GLN A 307 -10.78 22.16 9.42
CA GLN A 307 -9.46 22.52 9.90
C GLN A 307 -8.55 23.07 8.79
N VAL A 308 -9.11 23.38 7.60
CA VAL A 308 -8.39 23.86 6.42
C VAL A 308 -7.32 22.85 5.96
N LYS A 309 -7.62 21.55 6.14
CA LYS A 309 -6.77 20.41 5.75
C LYS A 309 -7.48 19.52 4.73
N THR A 310 -6.70 18.68 4.04
CA THR A 310 -7.20 17.74 3.05
C THR A 310 -6.72 16.32 3.34
N LEU A 311 -7.53 15.30 3.04
CA LEU A 311 -7.06 13.91 3.05
C LEU A 311 -6.22 13.64 1.81
N GLN A 312 -5.01 13.15 2.02
CA GLN A 312 -4.07 12.86 0.95
C GLN A 312 -3.11 11.75 1.34
N ILE A 313 -2.72 10.95 0.36
CA ILE A 313 -1.76 9.86 0.48
C ILE A 313 -0.84 9.92 -0.73
N TYR A 314 0.47 9.75 -0.50
CA TYR A 314 1.44 9.59 -1.57
C TYR A 314 1.91 8.13 -1.59
N TRP A 315 2.06 7.61 -2.80
CA TRP A 315 2.43 6.23 -3.10
C TRP A 315 3.69 6.23 -3.94
N ASP A 316 4.59 5.31 -3.64
CA ASP A 316 5.84 5.14 -4.36
C ASP A 316 6.29 3.67 -4.35
N ASP A 317 7.26 3.29 -5.18
CA ASP A 317 7.91 1.97 -5.21
C ASP A 317 6.91 0.80 -5.20
N PHE A 318 5.85 0.88 -6.00
CA PHE A 318 4.84 -0.18 -6.13
C PHE A 318 5.46 -1.41 -6.79
N LYS A 319 5.30 -2.59 -6.19
CA LYS A 319 5.82 -3.86 -6.72
C LYS A 319 4.86 -5.00 -6.42
N LEU A 320 4.70 -5.92 -7.36
CA LEU A 320 3.80 -7.06 -7.28
C LEU A 320 4.51 -8.33 -7.73
N TRP A 321 4.38 -9.40 -6.95
CA TRP A 321 4.95 -10.71 -7.22
C TRP A 321 3.90 -11.80 -7.07
N LYS A 322 4.12 -12.91 -7.78
CA LYS A 322 3.55 -14.22 -7.44
C LYS A 322 4.63 -15.12 -6.86
N ASP A 323 4.22 -16.18 -6.17
CA ASP A 323 5.08 -17.21 -5.58
C ASP A 323 6.14 -16.67 -4.60
N LYS A 324 5.98 -15.42 -4.15
CA LYS A 324 6.77 -14.78 -3.10
C LYS A 324 6.05 -14.87 -1.77
N ARG A 325 6.75 -15.31 -0.73
CA ARG A 325 6.21 -15.44 0.63
C ARG A 325 6.90 -14.44 1.58
N PRO A 326 6.24 -14.04 2.68
CA PRO A 326 6.87 -13.27 3.74
C PRO A 326 8.04 -14.05 4.35
N ASN A 327 9.15 -13.35 4.59
CA ASN A 327 10.30 -13.85 5.34
C ASN A 327 10.03 -13.94 6.85
#